data_AF-A0A7L3W3F4-F1
#
_entry.id   AF-A0A7L3W3F4-F1
#
_cell.length_a   1.000
_cell.length_b   1.000
_cell.length_c   1.000
_cell.angle_alpha   90.00
_cell.angle_beta   90.00
_cell.angle_gamma   90.00
#
_symmetry.space_group_name_H-M   'P 1'
#
loop_
_entity.id
_entity.type
_entity.pdbx_description
1 polymer ?
#
loop_
_entity_poly.entity_id
_entity_poly.type
_entity_poly.pdbx_seq_one_letter_code
_entity_poly.pdbx_strand_id
1 'polypeptide(L)'
;AEGIPRPWRLIYYRARKMFDPNNYKGRYSVEEKEKLKKYHKLHGNDWKKISEMMSRSNLSVAMKYSEIKSDVNYGPWSKEETQKLMHAMEEVIRRRMKVEDANSLPTSDKSERDVLVDCEKLCQKLPWTEIEAEVGTRYWRQCKQKWTTILMNKMTKGQQLYKGTKRLQSRIDLIKRLYEMKAEDANEVNWEELTDTIGPVLGTYVRARFHKIKVSCVPFWQKKSFS
;
A
#
# COMPACT_ATOMS: atom_id res chain seq x y z
N ALA A 1 14.41 -8.68 -24.77
CA ALA A 1 13.16 -8.51 -23.98
C ALA A 1 11.97 -8.24 -24.90
N GLU A 2 12.02 -8.76 -26.14
CA GLU A 2 10.88 -8.66 -27.05
C GLU A 2 9.76 -9.55 -26.55
N GLY A 3 8.52 -9.06 -26.61
CA GLY A 3 7.32 -9.81 -26.24
C GLY A 3 6.94 -9.84 -24.75
N ILE A 4 7.68 -9.19 -23.84
CA ILE A 4 7.26 -9.08 -22.42
C ILE A 4 6.63 -7.69 -22.19
N PRO A 5 5.34 -7.60 -21.80
CA PRO A 5 4.63 -6.32 -21.62
C PRO A 5 5.12 -5.50 -20.41
N ARG A 6 6.21 -5.91 -19.76
CA ARG A 6 6.74 -5.28 -18.55
C ARG A 6 8.03 -4.53 -18.84
N PRO A 7 8.20 -3.29 -18.33
CA PRO A 7 9.46 -2.55 -18.45
C PRO A 7 10.65 -3.39 -17.98
N TRP A 8 11.70 -3.47 -18.80
CA TRP A 8 12.88 -4.30 -18.53
C TRP A 8 13.52 -4.04 -17.16
N ARG A 9 13.48 -2.79 -16.67
CA ARG A 9 13.99 -2.40 -15.34
C ARG A 9 13.29 -3.18 -14.23
N LEU A 10 11.97 -3.36 -14.32
CA LEU A 10 11.20 -4.12 -13.32
C LEU A 10 11.55 -5.62 -13.37
N ILE A 11 11.79 -6.15 -14.57
CA ILE A 11 12.27 -7.53 -14.76
C ILE A 11 13.64 -7.71 -14.12
N TYR A 12 14.57 -6.79 -14.41
CA TYR A 12 15.91 -6.77 -13.84
C TYR A 12 15.91 -6.68 -12.30
N TYR A 13 15.14 -5.76 -11.71
CA TYR A 13 15.04 -5.66 -10.25
C TYR A 13 14.43 -6.91 -9.62
N ARG A 14 13.45 -7.54 -10.28
CA ARG A 14 12.87 -8.80 -9.81
C ARG A 14 13.88 -9.94 -9.87
N ALA A 15 14.61 -10.08 -10.98
CA ALA A 15 15.66 -11.08 -11.14
C ALA A 15 16.73 -10.92 -10.05
N ARG A 16 17.22 -9.70 -9.82
CA ARG A 16 18.17 -9.43 -8.74
C ARG A 16 17.68 -9.88 -7.37
N LYS A 17 16.41 -9.65 -7.04
CA LYS A 17 15.82 -10.12 -5.77
C LYS A 17 15.71 -11.64 -5.74
N MET A 18 15.32 -12.26 -6.84
CA MET A 18 15.12 -13.71 -6.93
C MET A 18 16.42 -14.49 -6.75
N PHE A 19 17.51 -13.98 -7.32
CA PHE A 19 18.82 -14.63 -7.31
C PHE A 19 19.78 -14.09 -6.24
N ASP A 20 19.32 -13.21 -5.34
CA ASP A 20 20.14 -12.73 -4.22
C ASP A 20 20.21 -13.79 -3.11
N PRO A 21 21.39 -14.37 -2.80
CA PRO A 21 21.54 -15.43 -1.79
C PRO A 21 21.25 -14.93 -0.37
N ASN A 22 21.26 -13.61 -0.17
CA ASN A 22 20.93 -12.96 1.10
C ASN A 22 19.46 -12.58 1.21
N ASN A 23 18.63 -12.90 0.20
CA ASN A 23 17.20 -12.76 0.27
C ASN A 23 16.55 -13.98 0.96
N TYR A 24 15.26 -13.89 1.29
CA TYR A 24 14.46 -14.98 1.88
C TYR A 24 14.91 -15.50 3.26
N LYS A 25 15.71 -14.73 4.01
CA LYS A 25 16.19 -15.07 5.38
C LYS A 25 15.13 -14.98 6.49
N GLY A 26 13.85 -14.90 6.16
CA GLY A 26 12.76 -14.85 7.14
C GLY A 26 12.72 -13.57 8.00
N ARG A 27 12.06 -13.66 9.16
CA ARG A 27 11.86 -12.53 10.10
C ARG A 27 13.18 -12.16 10.77
N TYR A 28 13.30 -10.89 11.19
CA TYR A 28 14.43 -10.44 12.00
C TYR A 28 14.23 -10.85 13.45
N SER A 29 15.23 -11.50 14.03
CA SER A 29 15.31 -11.75 15.48
C SER A 29 15.53 -10.45 16.26
N VAL A 30 15.47 -10.52 17.59
CA VAL A 30 15.75 -9.36 18.46
C VAL A 30 17.22 -8.96 18.33
N GLU A 31 18.12 -9.95 18.35
CA GLU A 31 19.57 -9.77 18.24
C GLU A 31 19.94 -9.16 16.88
N GLU A 32 19.27 -9.57 15.80
CA GLU A 32 19.49 -8.99 14.47
C GLU A 32 19.07 -7.52 14.41
N LYS A 33 17.98 -7.15 15.10
CA LYS A 33 17.54 -5.74 15.17
C LYS A 33 18.53 -4.89 15.96
N GLU A 34 19.07 -5.42 17.06
CA GLU A 34 20.11 -4.73 17.85
C GLU A 34 21.41 -4.58 17.07
N LYS A 35 21.86 -5.64 16.38
CA LYS A 35 23.01 -5.58 15.47
C LYS A 35 22.81 -4.55 14.36
N LEU A 36 21.61 -4.51 13.77
CA LEU A 36 21.27 -3.52 12.75
C LEU A 36 21.38 -2.08 13.28
N LYS A 37 20.83 -1.80 14.47
CA LYS A 37 20.99 -0.48 15.12
C LYS A 37 22.46 -0.14 15.36
N LYS A 38 23.26 -1.12 15.82
CA LYS A 38 24.71 -0.95 16.05
C LYS A 38 25.48 -0.67 14.76
N TYR A 39 25.26 -1.45 13.70
CA TYR A 39 25.96 -1.27 12.43
C TYR A 39 25.57 0.03 11.72
N HIS A 40 24.30 0.44 11.83
CA HIS A 40 23.88 1.75 11.34
C HIS A 40 24.59 2.89 12.09
N LYS A 41 24.73 2.80 13.43
CA LYS A 41 25.50 3.78 14.21
C LYS A 41 26.97 3.89 13.75
N LEU A 42 27.56 2.80 13.26
CA LEU A 42 28.96 2.75 12.82
C LEU A 42 29.18 3.14 11.34
N HIS A 43 28.22 2.87 10.47
CA HIS A 43 28.39 2.99 9.02
C HIS A 43 27.36 3.91 8.34
N GLY A 44 26.44 4.50 9.11
CA GLY A 44 25.35 5.30 8.60
C GLY A 44 24.46 4.51 7.64
N ASN A 45 24.03 5.16 6.56
CA ASN A 45 23.15 4.57 5.54
C ASN A 45 23.91 3.75 4.48
N ASP A 46 25.12 3.23 4.79
CA ASP A 46 25.83 2.29 3.91
C ASP A 46 25.19 0.89 4.00
N TRP A 47 24.03 0.75 3.37
CA TRP A 47 23.24 -0.47 3.39
C TRP A 47 23.93 -1.64 2.69
N LYS A 48 24.89 -1.38 1.79
CA LYS A 48 25.65 -2.45 1.15
C LYS A 48 26.59 -3.09 2.17
N LYS A 49 27.35 -2.28 2.89
CA LYS A 49 28.24 -2.77 3.96
C LYS A 49 27.47 -3.45 5.08
N ILE A 50 26.37 -2.85 5.55
CA ILE A 50 25.55 -3.45 6.61
C ILE A 50 24.92 -4.77 6.13
N SER A 51 24.50 -4.86 4.87
CA SER A 51 23.97 -6.07 4.24
C SER A 51 24.96 -7.23 4.25
N GLU A 52 26.22 -6.96 3.89
CA GLU A 52 27.31 -7.94 3.92
C GLU A 52 27.54 -8.44 5.36
N MET A 53 27.59 -7.53 6.34
CA MET A 53 27.78 -7.88 7.76
C MET A 53 26.61 -8.67 8.36
N MET A 54 25.39 -8.40 7.91
CA MET A 54 24.17 -9.07 8.40
C MET A 54 23.81 -10.33 7.60
N SER A 55 24.50 -10.62 6.50
CA SER A 55 24.14 -11.71 5.56
C SER A 55 22.65 -11.66 5.13
N ARG A 56 22.12 -10.44 4.97
CA ARG A 56 20.74 -10.15 4.57
C ARG A 56 20.73 -9.11 3.46
N SER A 57 19.78 -9.18 2.53
CA SER A 57 19.76 -8.29 1.38
C SER A 57 19.73 -6.80 1.76
N ASN A 58 20.43 -5.97 0.98
CA ASN A 58 20.52 -4.52 1.19
C ASN A 58 19.14 -3.86 1.37
N LEU A 59 18.19 -4.18 0.49
CA LEU A 59 16.83 -3.65 0.60
C LEU A 59 16.16 -4.08 1.92
N SER A 60 16.36 -5.33 2.35
CA SER A 60 15.77 -5.84 3.60
C SER A 60 16.29 -5.08 4.82
N VAL A 61 17.60 -4.84 4.86
CA VAL A 61 18.28 -4.12 5.94
C VAL A 61 17.80 -2.67 6.01
N ALA A 62 17.82 -1.95 4.88
CA ALA A 62 17.36 -0.56 4.82
C ALA A 62 15.89 -0.41 5.25
N MET A 63 15.02 -1.30 4.74
CA MET A 63 13.61 -1.33 5.08
C MET A 63 13.39 -1.63 6.57
N LYS A 64 14.11 -2.62 7.12
CA LYS A 64 13.98 -2.98 8.52
C LYS A 64 14.46 -1.84 9.42
N TYR A 65 15.59 -1.20 9.10
CA TYR A 65 16.08 -0.07 9.88
C TYR A 65 15.06 1.07 9.88
N SER A 66 14.49 1.40 8.71
CA SER A 66 13.44 2.42 8.60
C SER A 66 12.23 2.15 9.51
N GLU A 67 11.91 0.88 9.79
CA GLU A 67 10.82 0.45 10.67
C GLU A 67 11.20 0.52 12.17
N ILE A 68 12.48 0.35 12.52
CA ILE A 68 12.94 0.24 13.92
C ILE A 68 13.81 1.42 14.37
N LYS A 69 14.00 2.44 13.52
CA LYS A 69 14.85 3.61 13.77
C LYS A 69 14.44 4.41 15.01
N SER A 70 13.16 4.35 15.37
CA SER A 70 12.56 5.04 16.52
C SER A 70 11.74 4.04 17.34
N ASP A 71 11.40 4.43 18.58
CA ASP A 71 10.52 3.64 19.44
C ASP A 71 9.08 3.73 18.93
N VAL A 72 8.74 2.81 18.05
CA VAL A 72 7.45 2.73 17.39
C VAL A 72 6.46 1.96 18.25
N ASN A 73 5.26 2.51 18.43
CA ASN A 73 4.16 1.82 19.10
C ASN A 73 3.53 0.78 18.15
N TYR A 74 3.42 -0.47 18.61
CA TYR A 74 2.74 -1.56 17.91
C TYR A 74 1.36 -1.90 18.49
N GLY A 75 0.99 -1.27 19.62
CA GLY A 75 -0.31 -1.44 20.28
C GLY A 75 -1.46 -0.73 19.56
N PRO A 76 -2.68 -0.74 20.16
CA PRO A 76 -3.85 -0.07 19.62
C PRO A 76 -3.62 1.43 19.37
N TRP A 77 -4.25 1.99 18.34
CA TRP A 77 -4.17 3.44 18.06
C TRP A 77 -4.94 4.22 19.11
N SER A 78 -4.27 5.16 19.78
CA SER A 78 -4.93 6.10 20.68
C SER A 78 -5.77 7.13 19.89
N LYS A 79 -6.63 7.87 20.59
CA LYS A 79 -7.41 8.96 19.98
C LYS A 79 -6.48 10.07 19.50
N GLU A 80 -5.47 10.39 20.29
CA GLU A 80 -4.46 11.42 20.03
C GLU A 80 -3.63 11.05 18.79
N GLU A 81 -3.16 9.79 18.71
CA GLU A 81 -2.44 9.30 17.52
C GLU A 81 -3.30 9.38 16.26
N THR A 82 -4.58 9.02 16.37
CA THR A 82 -5.52 9.08 15.25
C THR A 82 -5.76 10.52 14.81
N GLN A 83 -5.89 11.45 15.76
CA GLN A 83 -6.07 12.88 15.46
C GLN A 83 -4.84 13.48 14.79
N LYS A 84 -3.64 13.17 15.27
CA LYS A 84 -2.38 13.60 14.64
C LYS A 84 -2.27 13.10 13.19
N LEU A 85 -2.62 11.84 12.95
CA LEU A 85 -2.63 11.29 11.60
C LEU A 85 -3.63 12.01 10.68
N MET A 86 -4.82 12.32 11.18
CA MET A 86 -5.84 13.05 10.41
C MET A 86 -5.36 14.46 10.08
N HIS A 87 -4.84 15.19 11.05
CA HIS A 87 -4.29 16.53 10.86
C HIS A 87 -3.12 16.53 9.85
N ALA A 88 -2.16 15.62 10.00
CA ALA A 88 -1.03 15.50 9.07
C ALA A 88 -1.51 15.21 7.64
N MET A 89 -2.57 14.43 7.48
CA MET A 89 -3.16 14.14 6.17
C MET A 89 -3.89 15.34 5.57
N GLU A 90 -4.69 16.03 6.37
CA GLU A 90 -5.40 17.26 5.96
C GLU A 90 -4.39 18.31 5.48
N GLU A 91 -3.27 18.46 6.19
CA GLU A 91 -2.18 19.37 5.80
C GLU A 91 -1.52 18.99 4.48
N VAL A 92 -1.24 17.70 4.26
CA VAL A 92 -0.70 17.21 2.98
C VAL A 92 -1.68 17.44 1.83
N ILE A 93 -2.96 17.14 2.05
CA ILE A 93 -4.02 17.34 1.04
C ILE A 93 -4.16 18.83 0.72
N ARG A 94 -4.26 19.69 1.73
CA ARG A 94 -4.36 21.14 1.60
C ARG A 94 -3.17 21.72 0.83
N ARG A 95 -1.95 21.24 1.09
CA ARG A 95 -0.75 21.65 0.37
C ARG A 95 -0.80 21.25 -1.11
N ARG A 96 -1.32 20.06 -1.43
CA ARG A 96 -1.47 19.59 -2.82
C ARG A 96 -2.53 20.37 -3.59
N MET A 97 -3.69 20.61 -2.97
CA MET A 97 -4.77 21.37 -3.61
C MET A 97 -4.32 22.78 -3.99
N LYS A 98 -3.55 23.45 -3.12
CA LYS A 98 -2.97 24.77 -3.46
C LYS A 98 -2.05 24.75 -4.69
N VAL A 99 -1.32 23.66 -4.91
CA VAL A 99 -0.43 23.51 -6.07
C VAL A 99 -1.24 23.20 -7.34
N GLU A 100 -2.34 22.46 -7.22
CA GLU A 100 -3.24 22.15 -8.34
C GLU A 100 -4.10 23.36 -8.74
N ASP A 101 -4.64 24.10 -7.78
CA ASP A 101 -5.42 25.34 -8.01
C ASP A 101 -4.58 26.46 -8.62
N ALA A 102 -3.29 26.56 -8.28
CA ALA A 102 -2.36 27.48 -8.93
C ALA A 102 -2.14 27.17 -10.43
N ASN A 103 -2.51 25.96 -10.87
CA ASN A 103 -2.34 25.47 -12.24
C ASN A 103 -3.68 25.23 -12.97
N SER A 104 -4.84 25.50 -12.35
CA SER A 104 -6.18 25.15 -12.88
C SER A 104 -7.18 26.31 -12.74
N LEU A 105 -8.06 26.51 -13.74
CA LEU A 105 -9.20 27.43 -13.66
C LEU A 105 -10.34 26.84 -12.79
N PRO A 106 -11.13 27.67 -12.07
CA PRO A 106 -12.14 27.17 -11.16
C PRO A 106 -13.39 26.72 -11.92
N THR A 107 -13.74 25.44 -11.81
CA THR A 107 -15.08 24.94 -12.18
C THR A 107 -15.83 24.50 -10.93
N SER A 108 -17.00 25.10 -10.76
CA SER A 108 -17.95 24.88 -9.67
C SER A 108 -18.81 23.64 -9.93
N ASP A 109 -19.24 23.02 -8.83
CA ASP A 109 -20.11 21.85 -8.68
C ASP A 109 -19.47 20.48 -8.98
N LYS A 110 -18.89 19.86 -7.95
CA LYS A 110 -18.27 18.52 -8.01
C LYS A 110 -19.28 17.46 -7.57
N SER A 111 -19.57 16.51 -8.45
CA SER A 111 -20.44 15.37 -8.14
C SER A 111 -19.82 14.44 -7.07
N GLU A 112 -20.62 13.58 -6.42
CA GLU A 112 -20.08 12.54 -5.50
C GLU A 112 -19.03 11.63 -6.16
N ARG A 113 -19.09 11.49 -7.50
CA ARG A 113 -18.13 10.74 -8.32
C ARG A 113 -16.79 11.50 -8.44
N ASP A 114 -16.83 12.83 -8.54
CA ASP A 114 -15.64 13.69 -8.56
C ASP A 114 -14.92 13.70 -7.20
N VAL A 115 -15.66 13.60 -6.09
CA VAL A 115 -15.08 13.48 -4.74
C VAL A 115 -14.33 12.16 -4.55
N LEU A 116 -14.82 11.07 -5.14
CA LEU A 116 -14.16 9.75 -5.12
C LEU A 116 -12.90 9.73 -6.00
N VAL A 117 -12.97 10.32 -7.20
CA VAL A 117 -11.83 10.46 -8.12
C VAL A 117 -10.75 11.37 -7.52
N ASP A 118 -11.14 12.47 -6.87
CA ASP A 118 -10.21 13.33 -6.12
C ASP A 118 -9.59 12.58 -4.95
N CYS A 119 -10.35 11.76 -4.22
CA CYS A 119 -9.82 10.98 -3.10
C CYS A 119 -8.76 9.93 -3.54
N GLU A 120 -8.93 9.26 -4.68
CA GLU A 120 -7.93 8.33 -5.20
C GLU A 120 -6.68 9.07 -5.72
N LYS A 121 -6.85 10.19 -6.44
CA LYS A 121 -5.73 11.06 -6.87
C LYS A 121 -4.96 11.63 -5.67
N LEU A 122 -5.67 12.11 -4.65
CA LEU A 122 -5.08 12.64 -3.41
C LEU A 122 -4.34 11.57 -2.61
N CYS A 123 -4.80 10.32 -2.63
CA CYS A 123 -4.15 9.20 -1.95
C CYS A 123 -2.95 8.62 -2.72
N GLN A 124 -2.77 8.94 -4.00
CA GLN A 124 -1.61 8.51 -4.76
C GLN A 124 -0.37 9.31 -4.36
N LYS A 125 0.76 8.61 -4.18
CA LYS A 125 2.09 9.18 -3.88
C LYS A 125 2.18 10.05 -2.60
N LEU A 126 1.37 9.79 -1.57
CA LEU A 126 1.47 10.52 -0.30
C LEU A 126 2.88 10.42 0.33
N PRO A 127 3.42 11.51 0.91
CA PRO A 127 4.74 11.54 1.55
C PRO A 127 4.66 10.89 2.94
N TRP A 128 4.52 9.56 2.97
CA TRP A 128 4.29 8.82 4.21
C TRP A 128 5.41 8.99 5.24
N THR A 129 6.63 9.31 4.83
CA THR A 129 7.76 9.61 5.72
C THR A 129 7.62 10.95 6.44
N GLU A 130 7.00 11.95 5.80
CA GLU A 130 6.66 13.23 6.46
C GLU A 130 5.52 13.00 7.46
N ILE A 131 4.49 12.27 7.03
CA ILE A 131 3.34 11.92 7.90
C ILE A 131 3.80 11.11 9.12
N GLU A 132 4.76 10.19 8.94
CA GLU A 132 5.40 9.46 10.04
C GLU A 132 6.04 10.41 11.06
N ALA A 133 6.78 11.42 10.60
CA ALA A 133 7.43 12.40 11.47
C ALA A 133 6.42 13.23 12.27
N GLU A 134 5.32 13.66 11.65
CA GLU A 134 4.25 14.41 12.31
C GLU A 134 3.49 13.57 13.35
N VAL A 135 3.25 12.29 13.07
CA VAL A 135 2.60 11.39 14.03
C VAL A 135 3.55 11.05 15.19
N GLY A 136 4.84 10.86 14.89
CA GLY A 136 5.93 10.67 15.84
C GLY A 136 5.98 9.30 16.53
N THR A 137 4.82 8.66 16.78
CA THR A 137 4.72 7.41 17.54
C THR A 137 4.56 6.15 16.68
N ARG A 138 4.36 6.31 15.36
CA ARG A 138 4.00 5.24 14.43
C ARG A 138 4.88 5.26 13.20
N TYR A 139 5.20 4.07 12.70
CA TYR A 139 5.91 3.88 11.44
C TYR A 139 5.02 4.21 10.24
N TRP A 140 5.60 4.71 9.14
CA TRP A 140 4.86 5.17 7.96
C TRP A 140 3.91 4.11 7.37
N ARG A 141 4.26 2.82 7.44
CA ARG A 141 3.35 1.74 6.99
C ARG A 141 2.13 1.60 7.90
N GLN A 142 2.28 1.81 9.20
CA GLN A 142 1.17 1.81 10.13
C GLN A 142 0.27 3.02 9.86
N CYS A 143 0.85 4.21 9.65
CA CYS A 143 0.11 5.40 9.25
C CYS A 143 -0.70 5.16 7.97
N LYS A 144 -0.07 4.56 6.94
CA LYS A 144 -0.73 4.20 5.68
C LYS A 144 -1.89 3.23 5.89
N GLN A 145 -1.68 2.17 6.68
CA GLN A 145 -2.71 1.17 6.97
C GLN A 145 -3.88 1.77 7.75
N LYS A 146 -3.60 2.59 8.77
CA LYS A 146 -4.62 3.27 9.57
C LYS A 146 -5.41 4.27 8.73
N TRP A 147 -4.73 5.10 7.92
CA TRP A 147 -5.40 6.03 7.01
C TRP A 147 -6.31 5.32 6.02
N THR A 148 -5.83 4.23 5.40
CA THR A 148 -6.66 3.41 4.50
C THR A 148 -7.92 2.93 5.22
N THR A 149 -7.82 2.55 6.50
CA THR A 149 -8.98 2.11 7.29
C THR A 149 -9.96 3.25 7.58
N ILE A 150 -9.44 4.43 7.93
CA ILE A 150 -10.25 5.65 8.17
C ILE A 150 -10.98 6.06 6.88
N LEU A 151 -10.25 6.14 5.77
CA LEU A 151 -10.78 6.53 4.46
C LEU A 151 -11.89 5.57 4.03
N MET A 152 -11.66 4.27 4.14
CA MET A 152 -12.67 3.26 3.85
C MET A 152 -13.91 3.43 4.72
N ASN A 153 -13.76 3.63 6.03
CA ASN A 153 -14.91 3.85 6.92
C ASN A 153 -15.69 5.12 6.57
N LYS A 154 -15.02 6.19 6.13
CA LYS A 154 -15.67 7.43 5.67
C LYS A 154 -16.47 7.18 4.39
N MET A 155 -15.86 6.53 3.39
CA MET A 155 -16.52 6.24 2.11
C MET A 155 -17.72 5.31 2.27
N THR A 156 -17.63 4.32 3.14
CA THR A 156 -18.75 3.40 3.41
C THR A 156 -19.77 3.97 4.40
N LYS A 157 -19.65 5.24 4.83
CA LYS A 157 -20.52 5.87 5.85
C LYS A 157 -20.66 5.01 7.13
N GLY A 158 -19.58 4.31 7.50
CA GLY A 158 -19.57 3.38 8.64
C GLY A 158 -20.30 2.06 8.42
N GLN A 159 -20.89 1.83 7.23
CA GLN A 159 -21.54 0.57 6.90
C GLN A 159 -20.53 -0.58 6.88
N GLN A 160 -20.90 -1.67 7.54
CA GLN A 160 -20.17 -2.93 7.51
C GLN A 160 -20.50 -3.66 6.21
N LEU A 161 -19.90 -3.23 5.09
CA LEU A 161 -20.15 -3.82 3.76
C LEU A 161 -19.79 -5.33 3.67
N TYR A 162 -19.05 -5.87 4.64
CA TYR A 162 -18.46 -7.22 4.56
C TYR A 162 -18.68 -8.08 5.81
N LYS A 163 -19.93 -8.19 6.29
CA LYS A 163 -20.32 -9.18 7.31
C LYS A 163 -21.28 -10.21 6.73
N GLY A 164 -21.15 -11.45 7.20
CA GLY A 164 -22.05 -12.56 6.86
C GLY A 164 -22.16 -12.81 5.35
N THR A 165 -23.39 -13.06 4.89
CA THR A 165 -23.73 -13.41 3.50
C THR A 165 -23.33 -12.33 2.49
N LYS A 166 -23.41 -11.05 2.86
CA LYS A 166 -23.02 -9.91 1.99
C LYS A 166 -21.54 -10.01 1.56
N ARG A 167 -20.66 -10.46 2.46
CA ARG A 167 -19.24 -10.68 2.13
C ARG A 167 -19.06 -11.73 1.03
N LEU A 168 -19.83 -12.82 1.09
CA LEU A 168 -19.73 -13.88 0.10
C LEU A 168 -20.27 -13.40 -1.25
N GLN A 169 -21.40 -12.69 -1.22
CA GLN A 169 -22.02 -12.13 -2.41
C GLN A 169 -21.07 -11.14 -3.14
N SER A 170 -20.49 -10.16 -2.44
CA SER A 170 -19.54 -9.23 -3.06
C SER A 170 -18.29 -9.91 -3.62
N ARG A 171 -17.87 -11.06 -3.07
CA ARG A 171 -16.76 -11.84 -3.64
C ARG A 171 -17.17 -12.54 -4.93
N ILE A 172 -18.37 -13.11 -4.96
CA ILE A 172 -18.92 -13.77 -6.14
C ILE A 172 -19.11 -12.74 -7.25
N ASP A 173 -19.73 -11.60 -6.95
CA ASP A 173 -20.02 -10.56 -7.93
C ASP A 173 -18.73 -9.96 -8.51
N LEU A 174 -17.72 -9.71 -7.66
CA LEU A 174 -16.40 -9.27 -8.12
C LEU A 174 -15.76 -10.28 -9.09
N ILE A 175 -15.79 -11.57 -8.77
CA ILE A 175 -15.19 -12.61 -9.62
C ILE A 175 -15.95 -12.72 -10.94
N LYS A 176 -17.30 -12.72 -10.89
CA LYS A 176 -18.15 -12.77 -12.10
C LYS A 176 -17.86 -11.58 -13.02
N ARG A 177 -17.83 -10.37 -12.47
CA ARG A 177 -17.57 -9.17 -13.26
C ARG A 177 -16.17 -9.14 -13.86
N LEU A 178 -15.17 -9.60 -13.10
CA LEU A 178 -13.81 -9.78 -13.61
C LEU A 178 -13.74 -10.78 -14.76
N TYR A 179 -14.48 -11.89 -14.67
CA TYR A 179 -14.55 -12.90 -15.74
C TYR A 179 -15.23 -12.36 -17.00
N GLU A 180 -16.30 -11.58 -16.85
CA GLU A 180 -17.02 -10.94 -17.97
C GLU A 180 -16.15 -9.94 -18.76
N MET A 181 -15.19 -9.28 -18.10
CA MET A 181 -14.28 -8.33 -18.75
C MET A 181 -13.24 -9.01 -19.65
N LYS A 182 -13.08 -10.34 -19.57
CA LYS A 182 -12.15 -11.13 -20.40
C LYS A 182 -10.72 -10.54 -20.46
N ALA A 183 -10.28 -9.88 -19.39
CA ALA A 183 -8.92 -9.35 -19.31
C ALA A 183 -7.92 -10.51 -19.21
N GLU A 184 -6.78 -10.39 -19.88
CA GLU A 184 -5.71 -11.39 -19.85
C GLU A 184 -4.65 -11.05 -18.79
N ASP A 185 -4.59 -9.79 -18.36
CA ASP A 185 -3.72 -9.34 -17.27
C ASP A 185 -4.44 -8.41 -16.27
N ALA A 186 -4.01 -8.46 -15.01
CA ALA A 186 -4.54 -7.62 -13.94
C ALA A 186 -4.34 -6.10 -14.18
N ASN A 187 -3.39 -5.72 -15.03
CA ASN A 187 -3.13 -4.33 -15.42
C ASN A 187 -4.11 -3.83 -16.49
N GLU A 188 -4.77 -4.72 -17.22
CA GLU A 188 -5.79 -4.38 -18.24
C GLU A 188 -7.16 -4.15 -17.59
N VAL A 189 -7.36 -4.66 -16.38
CA VAL A 189 -8.59 -4.45 -15.63
C VAL A 189 -8.72 -2.99 -15.22
N ASN A 190 -9.81 -2.36 -15.63
CA ASN A 190 -10.26 -1.11 -15.05
C ASN A 190 -10.88 -1.39 -13.66
N TRP A 191 -10.08 -1.22 -12.61
CA TRP A 191 -10.53 -1.50 -11.23
C TRP A 191 -11.52 -0.46 -10.72
N GLU A 192 -11.66 0.67 -11.41
CA GLU A 192 -12.62 1.74 -11.08
C GLU A 192 -14.05 1.32 -11.47
N GLU A 193 -14.23 0.65 -12.61
CA GLU A 193 -15.54 0.12 -13.01
C GLU A 193 -16.04 -1.00 -12.09
N LEU A 194 -15.14 -1.58 -11.29
CA LEU A 194 -15.46 -2.63 -10.33
C LEU A 194 -15.84 -2.10 -8.94
N THR A 195 -15.71 -0.81 -8.67
CA THR A 195 -16.02 -0.26 -7.34
C THR A 195 -17.48 -0.52 -7.01
N ASP A 196 -18.38 -0.24 -7.95
CA ASP A 196 -19.83 -0.31 -7.77
C ASP A 196 -20.32 -1.73 -7.45
N THR A 197 -19.63 -2.77 -7.94
CA THR A 197 -19.97 -4.18 -7.62
C THR A 197 -19.78 -4.53 -6.15
N ILE A 198 -18.96 -3.75 -5.45
CA ILE A 198 -18.58 -3.98 -4.06
C ILE A 198 -19.15 -2.89 -3.13
N GLY A 199 -19.41 -1.69 -3.67
CA GLY A 199 -19.88 -0.51 -2.94
C GLY A 199 -18.96 0.71 -3.17
N PRO A 200 -19.21 1.85 -2.51
CA PRO A 200 -18.40 3.06 -2.71
C PRO A 200 -17.01 2.89 -2.07
N VAL A 201 -16.08 2.27 -2.80
CA VAL A 201 -14.72 1.94 -2.37
C VAL A 201 -13.72 2.29 -3.48
N LEU A 202 -12.43 2.49 -3.15
CA LEU A 202 -11.42 2.80 -4.18
C LEU A 202 -11.09 1.58 -5.05
N GLY A 203 -10.73 1.80 -6.32
CA GLY A 203 -10.32 0.72 -7.23
C GLY A 203 -9.07 -0.03 -6.72
N THR A 204 -8.11 0.71 -6.14
CA THR A 204 -6.95 0.12 -5.44
C THR A 204 -7.34 -0.84 -4.31
N TYR A 205 -8.43 -0.56 -3.59
CA TYR A 205 -8.94 -1.45 -2.55
C TYR A 205 -9.59 -2.70 -3.15
N VAL A 206 -10.36 -2.57 -4.23
CA VAL A 206 -10.94 -3.70 -4.97
C VAL A 206 -9.83 -4.64 -5.46
N ARG A 207 -8.78 -4.08 -6.07
CA ARG A 207 -7.59 -4.84 -6.52
C ARG A 207 -6.93 -5.61 -5.38
N ALA A 208 -6.72 -4.97 -4.23
CA ALA A 208 -6.13 -5.60 -3.05
C ALA A 208 -7.00 -6.74 -2.51
N ARG A 209 -8.33 -6.58 -2.56
CA ARG A 209 -9.29 -7.61 -2.15
C ARG A 209 -9.31 -8.79 -3.10
N PHE A 210 -9.34 -8.55 -4.40
CA PHE A 210 -9.20 -9.61 -5.40
C PHE A 210 -7.90 -10.40 -5.20
N HIS A 211 -6.77 -9.71 -5.05
CA HIS A 211 -5.49 -10.37 -4.79
C HIS A 211 -5.54 -11.25 -3.54
N LYS A 212 -6.16 -10.78 -2.45
CA LYS A 212 -6.34 -11.59 -1.24
C LYS A 212 -7.16 -12.86 -1.52
N ILE A 213 -8.26 -12.74 -2.26
CA ILE A 213 -9.10 -13.89 -2.66
C ILE A 213 -8.29 -14.88 -3.49
N LYS A 214 -7.58 -14.39 -4.51
CA LYS A 214 -6.71 -15.19 -5.38
C LYS A 214 -5.68 -15.98 -4.57
N VAL A 215 -4.95 -15.31 -3.67
CA VAL A 215 -3.90 -15.96 -2.87
C VAL A 215 -4.47 -16.93 -1.82
N SER A 216 -5.62 -16.63 -1.22
CA SER A 216 -6.15 -17.46 -0.13
C SER A 216 -7.03 -18.62 -0.58
N CYS A 217 -7.66 -18.52 -1.76
CA CYS A 217 -8.71 -19.45 -2.18
C CYS A 217 -8.41 -20.17 -3.49
N VAL A 218 -7.39 -19.77 -4.24
CA VAL A 218 -7.01 -20.44 -5.50
C VAL A 218 -5.74 -21.26 -5.28
N PRO A 219 -5.82 -22.60 -5.28
CA PRO A 219 -4.65 -23.46 -5.19
C PRO A 219 -3.70 -23.22 -6.37
N PHE A 220 -2.40 -23.17 -6.08
CA PHE A 220 -1.34 -23.00 -7.08
C PHE A 220 -1.56 -21.80 -8.02
N TRP A 221 -2.14 -20.71 -7.52
CA TRP A 221 -2.50 -19.53 -8.31
C TRP A 221 -1.34 -18.95 -9.11
N GLN A 222 -0.08 -19.17 -8.71
CA GLN A 222 1.10 -18.70 -9.42
C GLN A 222 1.29 -19.38 -10.79
N LYS A 223 0.71 -20.57 -10.97
CA LYS A 223 0.77 -21.35 -12.22
C LYS A 223 -0.46 -21.15 -13.11
N LYS A 224 -1.40 -20.31 -12.70
CA LYS A 224 -2.65 -20.06 -13.42
C LYS A 224 -2.59 -18.72 -14.15
N SER A 225 -3.19 -18.68 -15.33
CA SER A 225 -3.50 -17.44 -16.06
C SER A 225 -4.38 -16.53 -15.21
N PHE A 226 -4.44 -15.26 -15.60
CA PHE A 226 -5.39 -14.34 -14.99
C PHE A 226 -6.82 -14.66 -15.41
N SER A 227 -7.02 -14.98 -16.69
CA SER A 227 -8.22 -15.55 -17.30
C SER A 227 -8.53 -16.96 -16.80
#